data_AF-A0A953DFR2-F1
#
_entry.id   AF-A0A953DFR2-F1
#
_cell.length_a   1.000
_cell.length_b   1.000
_cell.length_c   1.000
_cell.angle_alpha   90.00
_cell.angle_beta   90.00
_cell.angle_gamma   90.00
#
_symmetry.space_group_name_H-M   'P 1'
#
loop_
_entity.id
_entity.type
_entity.pdbx_description
1 polymer ?
#
loop_
_entity_poly.entity_id
_entity_poly.type
_entity_poly.pdbx_seq_one_letter_code
_entity_poly.pdbx_strand_id
1 'polypeptide(L)'
;MASNGNHKKKHLHEVIEERALRFTKWVGSTSSIIFHTILFILVMVLGLLGYNWNNLLLILTTVVSLEAIYLSIFIQMTVNHTTESLKVVEEDIDEIQDDIDDIQEDVEEITIEEAEEEKEGETTQMTLEKIHVSMQKLMSDMEKLQQQEIKIK
;
A
#
# COMPACT_ATOMS: atom_id res chain seq x y z
N MET A 1 2.71 0.38 -42.98
CA MET A 1 3.20 -0.88 -42.35
C MET A 1 4.20 -0.58 -41.22
N ALA A 2 3.79 0.14 -40.17
CA ALA A 2 4.71 0.58 -39.09
C ALA A 2 4.16 0.33 -37.67
N SER A 3 3.21 -0.60 -37.50
CA SER A 3 2.62 -0.93 -36.18
C SER A 3 3.15 -2.23 -35.57
N ASN A 4 3.73 -3.13 -36.37
CA ASN A 4 4.12 -4.49 -35.93
C ASN A 4 5.43 -4.57 -35.12
N GLY A 5 6.19 -3.47 -35.02
CA GLY A 5 7.49 -3.45 -34.34
C GLY A 5 7.40 -3.24 -32.82
N ASN A 6 6.38 -2.51 -32.35
CA ASN A 6 6.29 -2.11 -30.94
C ASN A 6 5.73 -3.23 -30.04
N HIS A 7 4.76 -4.00 -30.57
CA HIS A 7 4.16 -5.12 -29.86
C HIS A 7 5.14 -6.30 -29.64
N LYS A 8 6.08 -6.49 -30.57
CA LYS A 8 7.07 -7.58 -30.51
C LYS A 8 8.21 -7.29 -29.53
N LYS A 9 8.54 -6.01 -29.30
CA LYS A 9 9.54 -5.58 -28.33
C LYS A 9 9.05 -5.74 -26.89
N LYS A 10 7.80 -5.35 -26.59
CA LYS A 10 7.18 -5.51 -25.26
C LYS A 10 7.23 -6.97 -24.78
N HIS A 11 6.78 -7.90 -25.62
CA HIS A 11 6.78 -9.34 -25.31
C HIS A 11 8.19 -9.93 -25.15
N LEU A 12 9.22 -9.37 -25.80
CA LEU A 12 10.59 -9.87 -25.66
C LEU A 12 11.21 -9.50 -24.31
N HIS A 13 10.98 -8.27 -23.85
CA HIS A 13 11.47 -7.81 -22.54
C HIS A 13 10.83 -8.61 -21.40
N GLU A 14 9.53 -8.83 -21.45
CA GLU A 14 8.75 -9.57 -20.45
C GLU A 14 9.21 -11.04 -20.32
N VAL A 15 9.45 -11.72 -21.45
CA VAL A 15 9.96 -13.10 -21.45
C VAL A 15 11.37 -13.18 -20.89
N ILE A 16 12.23 -12.20 -21.18
CA ILE A 16 13.59 -12.16 -20.64
C ILE A 16 13.52 -11.99 -19.12
N GLU A 17 12.67 -11.10 -18.62
CA GLU A 17 12.48 -10.79 -17.21
C GLU A 17 11.90 -11.96 -16.39
N GLU A 18 10.91 -12.68 -16.92
CA GLU A 18 10.40 -13.85 -16.21
C GLU A 18 11.43 -14.99 -16.14
N ARG A 19 12.19 -15.20 -17.22
CA ARG A 19 13.24 -16.23 -17.27
C ARG A 19 14.37 -15.88 -16.34
N ALA A 20 14.73 -14.62 -16.32
CA ALA A 20 15.60 -13.97 -15.39
C ALA A 20 15.19 -14.30 -13.93
N LEU A 21 14.00 -13.88 -13.50
CA LEU A 21 13.53 -14.10 -12.12
C LEU A 21 13.48 -15.58 -11.73
N ARG A 22 13.08 -16.46 -12.66
CA ARG A 22 13.11 -17.92 -12.44
C ARG A 22 14.53 -18.45 -12.24
N PHE A 23 15.49 -17.99 -13.03
CA PHE A 23 16.88 -18.38 -12.90
C PHE A 23 17.44 -17.98 -11.54
N THR A 24 17.21 -16.74 -11.08
CA THR A 24 17.73 -16.31 -9.77
C THR A 24 17.13 -17.11 -8.62
N LYS A 25 15.82 -17.40 -8.69
CA LYS A 25 15.12 -18.19 -7.67
C LYS A 25 15.67 -19.62 -7.61
N TRP A 26 15.98 -20.21 -8.76
CA TRP A 26 16.56 -21.55 -8.82
C TRP A 26 18.00 -21.57 -8.29
N VAL A 27 18.85 -20.64 -8.71
CA VAL A 27 20.26 -20.64 -8.29
C VAL A 27 20.43 -20.26 -6.81
N GLY A 28 19.54 -19.43 -6.26
CA GLY A 28 19.48 -19.15 -4.82
C GLY A 28 18.80 -20.24 -3.98
N SER A 29 18.29 -21.31 -4.60
CA SER A 29 17.56 -22.38 -3.92
C SER A 29 18.49 -23.45 -3.33
N THR A 30 17.96 -24.21 -2.37
CA THR A 30 18.56 -25.45 -1.86
C THR A 30 18.89 -26.45 -2.98
N SER A 31 18.13 -26.44 -4.09
CA SER A 31 18.41 -27.25 -5.27
C SER A 31 19.77 -26.94 -5.91
N SER A 32 20.18 -25.67 -5.93
CA SER A 32 21.47 -25.25 -6.48
C SER A 32 22.63 -25.74 -5.62
N ILE A 33 22.50 -25.66 -4.29
CA ILE A 33 23.50 -26.15 -3.34
C ILE A 33 23.73 -27.65 -3.54
N ILE A 34 22.66 -28.42 -3.73
CA ILE A 34 22.75 -29.87 -3.98
C ILE A 34 23.47 -30.14 -5.31
N PHE A 35 23.11 -29.42 -6.39
CA PHE A 35 23.75 -29.56 -7.69
C PHE A 35 25.27 -29.27 -7.63
N HIS A 36 25.66 -28.16 -6.99
CA HIS A 36 27.06 -27.82 -6.79
C HIS A 36 27.79 -28.88 -5.99
N THR A 37 27.21 -29.33 -4.88
CA THR A 37 27.82 -30.35 -4.01
C THR A 37 28.10 -31.63 -4.79
N ILE A 38 27.16 -32.07 -5.64
CA ILE A 38 27.35 -33.24 -6.51
C ILE A 38 28.43 -32.98 -7.56
N LEU A 39 28.44 -31.81 -8.19
CA LEU A 39 29.43 -31.42 -9.20
C LEU A 39 30.86 -31.41 -8.62
N PHE A 40 31.06 -30.86 -7.42
CA PHE A 40 32.35 -30.89 -6.72
C PHE A 40 32.80 -32.31 -6.38
N ILE A 41 31.89 -33.15 -5.86
CA ILE A 41 32.19 -34.55 -5.57
C ILE A 41 32.58 -35.30 -6.86
N LEU A 42 31.85 -35.07 -7.96
CA LEU A 42 32.13 -35.70 -9.25
C LEU A 42 33.53 -35.34 -9.75
N VAL A 43 33.91 -34.07 -9.73
CA VAL A 43 35.25 -33.63 -10.13
C VAL A 43 36.33 -34.23 -9.21
N MET A 44 36.05 -34.34 -7.92
CA MET A 44 36.96 -34.96 -6.95
C MET A 44 37.16 -36.46 -7.23
N VAL A 45 36.09 -37.19 -7.55
CA VAL A 45 36.15 -38.61 -7.94
C VAL A 45 36.92 -38.79 -9.25
N LEU A 46 36.70 -37.92 -10.24
CA LEU A 46 37.49 -37.93 -11.47
C LEU A 46 38.98 -37.70 -11.19
N GLY A 47 39.35 -36.80 -10.27
CA GLY A 47 40.73 -36.65 -9.83
C GLY A 47 41.33 -37.95 -9.26
N LEU A 48 40.56 -38.70 -8.46
CA LEU A 48 40.98 -40.00 -7.90
C LEU A 48 41.11 -41.11 -8.95
N LEU A 49 40.37 -41.03 -10.07
CA LEU A 49 40.48 -41.95 -11.21
C LEU A 49 41.74 -41.70 -12.07
N GLY A 50 42.59 -40.74 -11.69
CA GLY A 50 43.89 -40.49 -12.34
C GLY A 50 43.88 -39.40 -13.41
N TYR A 51 42.79 -38.64 -13.55
CA TYR A 51 42.74 -37.48 -14.44
C TYR A 51 43.63 -36.33 -13.92
N ASN A 52 44.08 -35.44 -14.82
CA ASN A 52 44.98 -34.35 -14.45
C ASN A 52 44.29 -33.31 -13.56
N TRP A 53 44.76 -33.18 -12.32
CA TRP A 53 44.24 -32.25 -11.31
C TRP A 53 44.25 -30.78 -11.75
N ASN A 54 45.32 -30.33 -12.42
CA ASN A 54 45.43 -28.93 -12.85
C ASN A 54 44.34 -28.59 -13.87
N ASN A 55 44.11 -29.46 -14.85
CA ASN A 55 43.08 -29.25 -15.88
C ASN A 55 41.67 -29.33 -15.28
N LEU A 56 41.42 -30.31 -14.40
CA LEU A 56 40.12 -30.47 -13.73
C LEU A 56 39.78 -29.25 -12.87
N LEU A 57 40.69 -28.82 -12.02
CA LEU A 57 40.49 -27.66 -11.15
C LEU A 57 40.40 -26.35 -11.94
N LEU A 58 41.15 -26.22 -13.04
CA LEU A 58 41.07 -25.07 -13.94
C LEU A 58 39.67 -24.99 -14.57
N ILE A 59 39.19 -26.08 -15.17
CA ILE A 59 37.85 -26.12 -15.79
C ILE A 59 36.76 -25.89 -14.74
N LEU A 60 36.81 -26.59 -13.60
CA LEU A 60 35.85 -26.43 -12.50
C LEU A 60 35.79 -24.98 -12.03
N THR A 61 36.93 -24.36 -11.79
CA THR A 61 37.00 -22.96 -11.33
C THR A 61 36.53 -21.99 -12.41
N THR A 62 36.82 -22.24 -13.69
CA THR A 62 36.30 -21.42 -14.79
C THR A 62 34.78 -21.52 -14.90
N VAL A 63 34.19 -22.71 -14.78
CA VAL A 63 32.74 -22.90 -14.83
C VAL A 63 32.06 -22.24 -13.63
N VAL A 64 32.54 -22.51 -12.41
CA VAL A 64 31.97 -21.95 -11.18
C VAL A 64 32.14 -20.42 -11.13
N SER A 65 33.26 -19.89 -11.63
CA SER A 65 33.45 -18.43 -11.71
C SER A 65 32.57 -17.77 -12.77
N LEU A 66 32.32 -18.42 -13.91
CA LEU A 66 31.32 -17.95 -14.87
C LEU A 66 29.93 -17.89 -14.23
N GLU A 67 29.51 -18.93 -13.52
CA GLU A 67 28.24 -18.94 -12.79
C GLU A 67 28.14 -17.79 -11.78
N ALA A 68 29.20 -17.54 -11.01
CA ALA A 68 29.25 -16.43 -10.05
C ALA A 68 29.09 -15.05 -10.73
N ILE A 69 29.73 -14.83 -11.88
CA ILE A 69 29.58 -13.60 -12.66
C ILE A 69 28.14 -13.45 -13.17
N TYR A 70 27.57 -14.51 -13.75
CA TYR A 70 26.17 -14.48 -14.22
C TYR A 70 25.19 -14.15 -13.10
N LEU A 71 25.33 -14.77 -11.93
CA LEU A 71 24.49 -14.47 -10.77
C LEU A 71 24.64 -13.03 -10.29
N SER A 72 25.86 -12.51 -10.27
CA SER A 72 26.11 -11.13 -9.82
C SER A 72 25.39 -10.10 -10.71
N ILE A 73 25.43 -10.29 -12.03
CA ILE A 73 24.75 -9.43 -13.01
C ILE A 73 23.24 -9.60 -12.86
N PHE A 74 22.81 -10.84 -12.63
CA PHE A 74 21.41 -11.19 -12.49
C PHE A 74 20.77 -10.52 -11.26
N ILE A 75 21.46 -10.59 -10.11
CA ILE A 75 21.04 -9.93 -8.87
C ILE A 75 20.98 -8.41 -9.08
N GLN A 76 21.98 -7.81 -9.74
CA GLN A 76 21.98 -6.38 -10.04
C GLN A 76 20.77 -5.96 -10.89
N MET A 77 20.44 -6.73 -11.93
CA MET A 77 19.26 -6.48 -12.75
C MET A 77 17.96 -6.55 -11.94
N THR A 78 17.85 -7.55 -11.05
CA THR A 78 16.67 -7.72 -10.19
C THR A 78 16.54 -6.59 -9.16
N VAL A 79 17.65 -6.16 -8.56
CA VAL A 79 17.68 -5.02 -7.63
C VAL A 79 17.24 -3.76 -8.34
N ASN A 80 17.79 -3.47 -9.53
CA ASN A 80 17.40 -2.29 -10.30
C ASN A 80 15.89 -2.27 -10.62
N HIS A 81 15.32 -3.41 -11.04
CA HIS A 81 13.88 -3.52 -11.29
C HIS A 81 13.04 -3.35 -10.01
N THR A 82 13.49 -3.95 -8.90
CA THR A 82 12.79 -3.83 -7.61
C THR A 82 12.82 -2.38 -7.12
N THR A 83 13.93 -1.66 -7.29
CA THR A 83 14.04 -0.22 -6.98
C THR A 83 13.05 0.60 -7.80
N GLU A 84 12.90 0.31 -9.09
CA GLU A 84 11.90 0.96 -9.93
C GLU A 84 10.47 0.66 -9.45
N SER A 85 10.18 -0.59 -9.11
CA SER A 85 8.88 -0.99 -8.56
C SER A 85 8.58 -0.30 -7.23
N LEU A 86 9.58 -0.13 -6.36
CA LEU A 86 9.45 0.58 -5.10
C LEU A 86 9.12 2.06 -5.29
N LYS A 87 9.67 2.70 -6.33
CA LYS A 87 9.38 4.09 -6.64
C LYS A 87 7.91 4.30 -7.02
N VAL A 88 7.32 3.36 -7.77
CA VAL A 88 5.89 3.40 -8.11
C VAL A 88 5.04 3.27 -6.84
N VAL A 89 5.40 2.33 -5.97
CA VAL A 89 4.71 2.15 -4.67
C VAL A 89 4.85 3.39 -3.78
N GLU A 90 5.98 4.09 -3.84
CA GLU A 90 6.19 5.36 -3.12
C GLU A 90 5.23 6.45 -3.64
N GLU A 91 5.07 6.57 -4.95
CA GLU A 91 4.10 7.49 -5.57
C GLU A 91 2.65 7.15 -5.18
N ASP A 92 2.28 5.86 -5.19
CA ASP A 92 0.96 5.41 -4.73
C ASP A 92 0.72 5.75 -3.23
N ILE A 93 1.76 5.72 -2.38
CA ILE A 93 1.67 6.09 -0.96
C ILE A 93 1.51 7.61 -0.79
N ASP A 94 2.13 8.41 -1.65
CA ASP A 94 1.95 9.87 -1.64
C ASP A 94 0.51 10.24 -2.05
N GLU A 95 -0.07 9.60 -3.07
CA GLU A 95 -1.48 9.79 -3.45
C GLU A 95 -2.45 9.41 -2.31
N ILE A 96 -2.19 8.30 -1.61
CA ILE A 96 -2.97 7.91 -0.43
C ILE A 96 -2.85 8.93 0.71
N GLN A 97 -1.70 9.60 0.86
CA GLN A 97 -1.54 10.65 1.87
C GLN A 97 -2.39 11.87 1.54
N ASP A 98 -2.44 12.29 0.28
CA ASP A 98 -3.31 13.38 -0.17
C ASP A 98 -4.78 13.03 0.10
N ASP A 99 -5.23 11.80 -0.23
CA ASP A 99 -6.59 11.32 0.07
C ASP A 99 -6.90 11.34 1.58
N ILE A 100 -5.92 11.06 2.45
CA ILE A 100 -6.07 11.09 3.91
C ILE A 100 -6.18 12.52 4.43
N ASP A 101 -5.49 13.47 3.82
CA ASP A 101 -5.59 14.89 4.17
C ASP A 101 -6.96 15.46 3.78
N ASP A 102 -7.47 15.11 2.59
CA ASP A 102 -8.83 15.48 2.16
C ASP A 102 -9.90 14.89 3.11
N ILE A 103 -9.77 13.61 3.48
CA ILE A 103 -10.69 12.99 4.47
C ILE A 103 -10.59 13.67 5.84
N GLN A 104 -9.40 14.14 6.25
CA GLN A 104 -9.27 14.89 7.51
C GLN A 104 -10.00 16.23 7.46
N GLU A 105 -9.95 16.94 6.33
CA GLU A 105 -10.72 18.17 6.11
C GLU A 105 -12.23 17.88 6.18
N ASP A 106 -12.71 16.84 5.49
CA ASP A 106 -14.12 16.41 5.52
C ASP A 106 -14.58 16.08 6.97
N VAL A 107 -13.74 15.41 7.76
CA VAL A 107 -14.05 15.08 9.17
C VAL A 107 -14.08 16.33 10.04
N GLU A 108 -13.17 17.28 9.81
CA GLU A 108 -13.18 18.57 10.52
C GLU A 108 -14.45 19.36 10.19
N GLU A 109 -14.85 19.42 8.91
CA GLU A 109 -16.09 20.08 8.46
C GLU A 109 -17.31 19.47 9.15
N ILE A 110 -17.47 18.13 9.12
CA ILE A 110 -18.58 17.43 9.80
C ILE A 110 -18.60 17.75 11.30
N THR A 111 -17.43 17.80 11.94
CA THR A 111 -17.33 18.10 13.38
C THR A 111 -17.78 19.53 13.69
N ILE A 112 -17.46 20.48 12.81
CA ILE A 112 -17.90 21.88 12.94
C ILE A 112 -19.42 21.98 12.71
N GLU A 113 -19.94 21.34 11.66
CA GLU A 113 -21.37 21.32 11.37
C GLU A 113 -22.18 20.74 12.54
N GLU A 114 -21.75 19.62 13.12
CA GLU A 114 -22.41 19.03 14.30
C GLU A 114 -22.43 19.99 15.50
N ALA A 115 -21.35 20.74 15.73
CA ALA A 115 -21.28 21.73 16.81
C ALA A 115 -22.19 22.95 16.56
N GLU A 116 -22.35 23.37 15.30
CA GLU A 116 -23.28 24.44 14.93
C GLU A 116 -24.75 24.00 15.07
N GLU A 117 -25.09 22.79 14.64
CA GLU A 117 -26.44 22.23 14.80
C GLU A 117 -26.82 22.10 16.28
N GLU A 118 -25.89 21.70 17.15
CA GLU A 118 -26.14 21.63 18.60
C GLU A 118 -26.49 23.02 19.20
N LYS A 119 -25.77 24.06 18.79
CA LYS A 119 -26.02 25.46 19.20
C LYS A 119 -27.38 25.97 18.72
N GLU A 120 -27.76 25.63 17.49
CA GLU A 120 -29.05 26.02 16.91
C GLU A 120 -30.21 25.28 17.61
N GLY A 121 -30.00 24.01 17.96
CA GLY A 121 -30.92 23.23 18.78
C GLY A 121 -31.15 23.82 20.17
N GLU A 122 -30.09 24.25 20.86
CA GLU A 122 -30.18 24.88 22.19
C GLU A 122 -30.93 26.21 22.16
N THR A 123 -30.65 27.07 21.18
CA THR A 123 -31.35 28.36 21.01
C THR A 123 -32.82 28.19 20.67
N THR A 124 -33.15 27.19 19.84
CA THR A 124 -34.54 26.83 19.54
C THR A 124 -35.28 26.37 20.80
N GLN A 125 -34.65 25.50 21.61
CA GLN A 125 -35.24 25.03 22.88
C GLN A 125 -35.48 26.19 23.87
N MET A 126 -34.50 27.07 24.06
CA MET A 126 -34.68 28.26 24.91
C MET A 126 -35.82 29.16 24.44
N THR A 127 -35.99 29.31 23.13
CA THR A 127 -37.06 30.13 22.54
C THR A 127 -38.42 29.48 22.81
N LEU A 128 -38.52 28.15 22.63
CA LEU A 128 -39.72 27.39 22.95
C LEU A 128 -40.10 27.51 24.44
N GLU A 129 -39.11 27.44 25.34
CA GLU A 129 -39.32 27.60 26.78
C GLU A 129 -39.85 29.00 27.11
N LYS A 130 -39.26 30.06 26.53
CA LYS A 130 -39.75 31.45 26.71
C LYS A 130 -41.19 31.63 26.22
N ILE A 131 -41.55 31.02 25.09
CA ILE A 131 -42.93 31.02 24.59
C ILE A 131 -43.85 30.30 25.57
N HIS A 132 -43.46 29.14 26.08
CA HIS A 132 -44.23 28.37 27.06
C HIS A 132 -44.52 29.16 28.33
N VAL A 133 -43.49 29.80 28.90
CA VAL A 133 -43.62 30.66 30.08
C VAL A 133 -44.54 31.86 29.80
N SER A 134 -44.42 32.46 28.62
CA SER A 134 -45.27 33.59 28.21
C SER A 134 -46.74 33.18 28.09
N MET A 135 -47.02 31.98 27.53
CA MET A 135 -48.38 31.45 27.46
C MET A 135 -48.98 31.16 28.84
N GLN A 136 -48.20 30.56 29.76
CA GLN A 136 -48.66 30.34 31.15
C GLN A 136 -49.02 31.66 31.83
N LYS A 137 -48.20 32.70 31.63
CA LYS A 137 -48.48 34.03 32.18
C LYS A 137 -49.77 34.64 31.60
N LEU A 138 -49.96 34.56 30.28
CA LEU A 138 -51.19 35.03 29.63
C LEU A 138 -52.44 34.28 30.13
N MET A 139 -52.34 32.98 30.35
CA MET A 139 -53.44 32.20 30.95
C MET A 139 -53.75 32.67 32.37
N SER A 140 -52.73 32.85 33.22
CA SER A 140 -52.91 33.35 34.58
C SER A 140 -53.51 34.76 34.60
N ASP A 141 -53.07 35.64 33.71
CA ASP A 141 -53.58 37.00 33.63
C ASP A 141 -55.03 37.02 33.11
N MET A 142 -55.39 36.13 32.18
CA MET A 142 -56.76 35.92 31.73
C MET A 142 -57.68 35.39 32.83
N GLU A 143 -57.22 34.45 33.67
CA GLU A 143 -57.96 33.98 34.85
C GLU A 143 -58.22 35.12 35.86
N LYS A 144 -57.21 35.95 36.13
CA LYS A 144 -57.35 37.10 37.04
C LYS A 144 -58.37 38.11 36.51
N LEU A 145 -58.37 38.38 35.21
CA LEU A 145 -59.33 39.28 34.56
C LEU A 145 -60.76 38.72 34.66
N GLN A 146 -60.96 37.41 34.44
CA GLN A 146 -62.27 36.78 34.64
C GLN A 146 -62.76 36.90 36.10
N GLN A 147 -61.89 36.70 37.09
CA GLN A 147 -62.26 36.84 38.50
C GLN A 147 -62.61 38.28 38.90
N GLN A 148 -61.96 39.28 38.27
CA GLN A 148 -62.29 40.69 38.49
C GLN A 148 -63.66 41.04 37.92
N GLU A 149 -64.00 40.58 36.70
CA GLU A 149 -65.34 40.80 36.14
C GLU A 149 -66.46 40.19 37.00
N ILE A 150 -66.24 39.01 37.57
CA ILE A 150 -67.23 38.34 38.43
C ILE A 150 -67.46 39.11 39.74
N LYS A 151 -66.46 39.83 40.26
CA LYS A 151 -66.59 40.64 41.49
C LYS A 151 -67.28 41.99 41.30
N ILE A 152 -67.43 42.44 40.05
CA ILE A 152 -68.02 43.75 39.71
C ILE A 152 -69.52 43.62 39.38
N LYS A 153 -70.02 42.40 39.15
CA LYS A 153 -71.46 42.07 39.05
C LYS A 153 -72.06 41.71 40.41
#